data_AF-A0AAW4NBR1-F1
#
_entry.id   AF-A0AAW4NBR1-F1
#
_cell.length_a   1.000
_cell.length_b   1.000
_cell.length_c   1.000
_cell.angle_alpha   90.00
_cell.angle_beta   90.00
_cell.angle_gamma   90.00
#
_symmetry.space_group_name_H-M   'P 1'
#
loop_
_entity.id
_entity.type
_entity.pdbx_description
1 polymer ?
#
loop_
_entity_poly.entity_id
_entity_poly.type
_entity_poly.pdbx_seq_one_letter_code
_entity_poly.pdbx_strand_id
1 'polypeptide(L)' 'ALNFSGSLYSEEHRRKFKVENAEIKVFADSTKPNQLFLYVNRQPIVEWFKEQWNNLKLHLFSQRKSLRL' A
#
# COMPACT_ATOMS: atom_id res chain seq x y z
N ALA A 1 0.35 -0.38 18.12
CA ALA A 1 1.00 0.11 16.88
C ALA A 1 2.37 -0.53 16.81
N LEU A 2 2.79 -1.00 15.64
CA LEU A 2 4.09 -1.66 15.45
C LEU A 2 4.80 -0.99 14.27
N ASN A 3 6.10 -0.74 14.41
CA ASN A 3 6.92 -0.36 13.26
C ASN A 3 7.24 -1.61 12.44
N PHE A 4 6.93 -1.54 11.14
CA PHE A 4 7.10 -2.64 10.21
C PHE A 4 8.00 -2.24 9.06
N SER A 5 8.94 -3.13 8.76
CA SER A 5 9.74 -3.13 7.54
C SER A 5 9.63 -4.52 6.92
N GLY A 6 9.33 -4.59 5.64
CA GLY A 6 9.09 -5.87 4.97
C GLY A 6 8.41 -5.70 3.63
N SER A 7 7.50 -6.62 3.31
CA SER A 7 6.71 -6.56 2.07
C SER A 7 5.26 -6.84 2.35
N LEU A 8 4.38 -6.05 1.74
CA LEU A 8 2.94 -6.26 1.73
C LEU A 8 2.52 -6.72 0.35
N TYR A 9 1.74 -7.79 0.28
CA TYR A 9 1.18 -8.30 -0.97
C TYR A 9 -0.24 -7.78 -1.17
N SER A 10 -0.50 -7.18 -2.33
CA SER A 10 -1.83 -6.78 -2.76
C SER A 10 -2.39 -7.84 -3.69
N GLU A 11 -3.51 -8.46 -3.29
CA GLU A 11 -4.24 -9.38 -4.16
C GLU A 11 -4.81 -8.65 -5.39
N GLU A 12 -5.38 -7.45 -5.19
CA GLU A 12 -5.95 -6.63 -6.26
C GLU A 12 -4.95 -6.33 -7.38
N HIS A 13 -3.70 -6.06 -7.03
CA HIS A 13 -2.64 -5.75 -8.00
C HIS A 13 -1.72 -6.96 -8.31
N ARG A 14 -1.93 -8.10 -7.64
CA ARG A 14 -1.10 -9.31 -7.70
C ARG A 14 0.39 -9.01 -7.59
N ARG A 15 0.76 -8.17 -6.62
CA ARG A 15 2.13 -7.65 -6.49
C ARG A 15 2.53 -7.39 -5.05
N LYS A 16 3.82 -7.61 -4.75
CA LYS A 16 4.46 -7.22 -3.48
C LYS A 16 4.98 -5.79 -3.56
N PHE A 17 4.73 -5.01 -2.51
CA PHE A 17 5.26 -3.66 -2.31
C PHE A 17 6.19 -3.67 -1.10
N LYS A 18 7.38 -3.09 -1.26
CA LYS A 18 8.34 -2.93 -0.16
C LYS A 18 7.82 -1.86 0.79
N VAL A 19 7.94 -2.12 2.08
CA VAL A 19 7.59 -1.18 3.15
C VAL A 19 8.80 -1.03 4.06
N GLU A 20 9.12 0.21 4.42
CA GLU A 20 10.23 0.52 5.30
C GLU A 20 9.75 1.46 6.41
N ASN A 21 10.01 1.07 7.66
CA ASN A 21 9.77 1.86 8.86
C ASN A 21 8.36 2.48 8.92
N ALA A 22 7.34 1.71 8.57
CA ALA A 22 5.95 2.17 8.58
C ALA A 22 5.25 1.80 9.90
N GLU A 23 4.46 2.73 10.44
CA GLU A 23 3.58 2.47 11.57
C GLU A 23 2.38 1.64 11.07
N ILE A 24 2.28 0.39 11.53
CA ILE A 24 1.13 -0.48 11.24
C ILE A 24 0.20 -0.58 12.46
N LYS A 25 -1.11 -0.46 12.18
CA LYS A 25 -2.18 -0.62 13.18
C LYS A 25 -3.34 -1.43 12.61
N VAL A 26 -3.94 -2.26 13.45
CA VAL A 26 -5.22 -2.91 13.19
C VAL A 26 -6.27 -2.25 14.06
N PHE A 27 -7.41 -1.90 13.46
CA PHE A 27 -8.57 -1.36 14.16
C PHE A 27 -9.76 -2.29 13.97
N ALA A 28 -10.55 -2.45 15.03
CA ALA A 28 -11.89 -2.99 14.94
C ALA A 28 -12.89 -1.84 14.92
N ASP A 29 -13.93 -1.96 14.10
CA ASP A 29 -15.03 -1.01 14.05
C ASP A 29 -16.17 -1.53 14.92
N SER A 30 -16.59 -0.76 15.93
CA SER A 30 -17.69 -1.15 16.82
C SER A 30 -19.03 -1.27 16.11
N THR A 31 -19.18 -0.63 14.94
CA THR A 31 -20.37 -0.76 14.07
C THR A 31 -20.32 -2.00 13.18
N LYS A 32 -19.14 -2.64 13.06
CA LYS A 32 -18.91 -3.85 12.25
C LYS A 32 -18.10 -4.86 13.05
N PRO A 33 -18.72 -5.55 14.03
CA PRO A 33 -18.03 -6.29 15.10
C PRO A 33 -17.12 -7.45 14.67
N ASN A 34 -17.10 -7.80 13.38
CA ASN A 34 -16.24 -8.85 12.82
C ASN A 34 -15.27 -8.35 11.74
N GLN A 35 -15.15 -7.03 11.56
CA GLN A 35 -14.25 -6.44 10.57
C GLN A 35 -13.02 -5.84 11.24
N LEU A 36 -11.85 -6.19 10.70
CA LEU A 36 -10.57 -5.63 11.07
C LEU A 36 -10.03 -4.80 9.91
N PHE A 37 -9.56 -3.60 10.23
CA PHE A 37 -9.01 -2.66 9.27
C PHE A 37 -7.53 -2.48 9.52
N LEU A 38 -6.73 -2.77 8.52
CA LEU A 38 -5.29 -2.58 8.56
C LEU A 38 -4.93 -1.20 8.02
N TYR A 39 -4.11 -0.47 8.78
CA TYR A 39 -3.61 0.85 8.44
C TYR A 39 -2.08 0.83 8.37
N VAL A 40 -1.53 1.53 7.38
CA VAL A 40 -0.11 1.79 7.17
C VAL A 40 0.09 3.29 7.23
N ASN A 41 0.89 3.81 8.16
CA ASN A 41 1.08 5.26 8.38
C ASN A 41 -0.23 6.05 8.47
N ARG A 42 -1.19 5.52 9.26
CA ARG A 42 -2.54 6.10 9.45
C ARG A 42 -3.40 6.18 8.18
N GLN A 43 -3.00 5.49 7.12
CA GLN A 43 -3.79 5.33 5.90
C GLN A 43 -4.36 3.90 5.81
N PRO A 44 -5.64 3.70 5.42
CA PRO A 44 -6.17 2.37 5.17
C PRO A 44 -5.34 1.63 4.12
N ILE A 45 -5.06 0.33 4.34
CA ILE A 45 -4.17 -0.45 3.47
C ILE A 45 -4.62 -0.48 2.00
N VAL A 46 -5.93 -0.43 1.75
CA VAL A 46 -6.49 -0.41 0.39
C VAL A 46 -6.08 0.87 -0.34
N GLU A 47 -6.21 2.04 0.31
CA GLU A 47 -5.81 3.32 -0.29
C GLU A 47 -4.29 3.41 -0.43
N TRP A 48 -3.55 2.91 0.56
CA TRP A 48 -2.09 2.84 0.50
C TRP A 48 -1.61 2.02 -0.72
N PHE A 49 -2.22 0.85 -0.99
CA PHE A 49 -1.89 0.05 -2.16
C PHE A 49 -2.17 0.78 -3.48
N LYS A 50 -3.32 1.47 -3.59
CA LYS A 50 -3.66 2.25 -4.78
C LYS A 50 -2.60 3.31 -5.08
N GLU A 51 -2.14 4.02 -4.06
CA GLU A 51 -1.07 5.01 -4.21
C GLU A 51 0.25 4.38 -4.68
N GLN A 52 0.68 3.28 -4.05
CA GLN A 52 1.91 2.61 -4.47
C GLN A 52 1.83 2.09 -5.91
N TRP A 53 0.66 1.60 -6.32
CA TRP A 53 0.42 1.13 -7.68
C TRP A 53 0.42 2.28 -8.71
N ASN A 54 -0.22 3.40 -8.38
CA ASN A 54 -0.22 4.58 -9.23
C ASN A 54 1.18 5.16 -9.39
N ASN A 55 1.95 5.22 -8.31
CA ASN A 55 3.35 5.62 -8.36
C ASN A 55 4.15 4.71 -9.29
N LEU A 56 4.01 3.39 -9.15
CA LEU A 56 4.68 2.44 -10.04
C LEU A 56 4.32 2.67 -11.52
N LYS A 57 3.03 2.86 -11.82
CA LYS A 57 2.57 3.15 -13.19
C LYS A 57 3.19 4.43 -13.74
N LEU A 58 3.18 5.51 -12.97
CA LEU A 58 3.73 6.80 -13.39
C LEU A 58 5.23 6.69 -13.73
N HIS A 59 6.01 5.98 -12.92
CA HIS A 59 7.43 5.72 -13.19
C HIS A 59 7.63 4.92 -14.49
N LEU A 60 6.79 3.92 -14.75
CA LEU A 60 6.87 3.15 -16.00
C LEU A 60 6.49 4.01 -17.22
N PHE A 61 5.51 4.90 -17.08
CA PHE A 61 5.13 5.82 -18.15
C PHE A 61 6.20 6.87 -18.44
N SER A 62 6.86 7.42 -17.42
CA SER A 62 7.94 8.39 -17.62
C SER A 62 9.16 7.76 -18.30
N GLN A 63 9.57 6.55 -17.89
CA GLN A 63 10.65 5.81 -18.54
C GLN A 63 10.36 5.53 -20.02
N ARG A 64 9.13 5.12 -20.35
CA ARG A 64 8.73 4.87 -21.75
C ARG A 64 8.79 6.11 -22.64
N LYS A 65 8.55 7.31 -22.09
CA LYS A 65 8.72 8.57 -22.85
C LYS A 65 10.19 8.88 -23.09
N SER A 66 11.05 8.68 -22.09
CA SER A 66 12.50 8.92 -22.20
C SER A 66 13.19 8.00 -23.20
N LEU A 67 12.68 6.78 -23.43
CA LEU A 67 13.24 5.83 -24.40
C LEU A 67 12.79 6.10 -25.85
N ARG A 68 11.82 6.99 -26.05
CA ARG A 68 11.24 7.32 -27.37
C ARG A 68 11.72 8.67 -27.92
N LEU A 69 12.55 9.39 -27.16
CA LEU A 69 13.20 10.65 -27.54
C LEU A 69 14.68 10.36 -27.78
#